data_AF-A0A6N9SSX9-F1
#
_entry.id   AF-A0A6N9SSX9-F1
#
_cell.length_a   1.000
_cell.length_b   1.000
_cell.length_c   1.000
_cell.angle_alpha   90.00
_cell.angle_beta   90.00
_cell.angle_gamma   90.00
#
_symmetry.space_group_name_H-M   'P 1'
#
loop_
_entity.id
_entity.type
_entity.pdbx_description
1 polymer ?
#
loop_
_entity_poly.entity_id
_entity_poly.type
_entity_poly.pdbx_seq_one_letter_code
_entity_poly.pdbx_strand_id
1 'polypeptide(L)'
;MGNYLDTLPDGWTIYLWLIAGGLIIAVSIYGIRWGSKNEQFDEDIKYLVFKESDKDKMSPEEYAKSREVLAKQEARRIEVLAEQAAARATKTT
;
A
#
# COMPACT_ATOMS: atom_id res chain seq x y z
N MET A 1 -9.53 11.33 -43.04
CA MET A 1 -9.81 11.67 -41.63
C MET A 1 -8.73 12.60 -41.04
N GLY A 2 -8.24 13.60 -41.78
CA GLY A 2 -7.18 14.51 -41.31
C GLY A 2 -7.71 15.87 -40.82
N ASN A 3 -8.82 16.36 -41.36
CA ASN A 3 -9.26 17.75 -41.20
C ASN A 3 -10.01 18.07 -39.89
N TYR A 4 -10.29 17.09 -39.02
CA TYR A 4 -11.10 17.33 -37.81
C TYR A 4 -10.27 17.91 -36.67
N LEU A 5 -8.98 17.55 -36.62
CA LEU A 5 -8.05 18.07 -35.61
C LEU A 5 -7.63 19.51 -35.93
N ASP A 6 -7.58 19.89 -37.21
CA ASP A 6 -7.23 21.24 -37.66
C ASP A 6 -8.36 22.27 -37.45
N THR A 7 -9.60 21.80 -37.22
CA THR A 7 -10.77 22.66 -36.92
C THR A 7 -11.00 22.87 -35.42
N LEU A 8 -10.25 22.18 -34.56
CA LEU A 8 -10.39 22.37 -33.11
C LEU A 8 -9.75 23.71 -32.73
N PRO A 9 -10.43 24.55 -31.93
CA PRO A 9 -9.85 25.77 -31.40
C PRO A 9 -8.52 25.46 -30.71
N ASP A 10 -7.54 26.36 -30.85
CA ASP A 10 -6.11 26.22 -30.51
C ASP A 10 -5.79 25.98 -29.01
N GLY A 11 -6.78 25.55 -28.22
CA GLY A 11 -6.67 25.21 -26.82
C GLY A 11 -7.21 23.83 -26.45
N TRP A 12 -7.67 22.98 -27.39
CA TRP A 12 -8.31 21.72 -27.02
C TRP A 12 -7.39 20.74 -26.29
N THR A 13 -6.09 20.79 -26.60
CA THR A 13 -5.04 19.99 -25.96
C THR A 13 -4.97 20.21 -24.44
N ILE A 14 -5.29 21.42 -23.94
CA ILE A 14 -5.30 21.68 -22.49
C ILE A 14 -6.35 20.84 -21.77
N TYR A 15 -7.50 20.62 -22.39
CA TYR A 15 -8.57 19.81 -21.80
C TYR A 15 -8.16 18.34 -21.72
N LEU A 16 -7.43 17.83 -22.72
CA LEU A 16 -6.85 16.49 -22.65
C LEU A 16 -5.85 16.37 -21.50
N TRP A 17 -4.95 17.34 -21.33
CA TRP A 17 -4.00 17.35 -20.23
C TRP A 17 -4.68 17.42 -18.87
N LEU A 18 -5.76 18.20 -18.75
CA LEU A 18 -6.56 18.27 -17.52
C LEU A 18 -7.22 16.94 -17.19
N ILE A 19 -7.80 16.26 -18.19
CA ILE A 19 -8.39 14.92 -18.01
C ILE A 19 -7.30 13.90 -17.63
N ALA A 20 -6.17 13.90 -18.33
CA ALA A 20 -5.05 13.01 -18.04
C ALA A 20 -4.51 13.23 -16.61
N GLY A 21 -4.30 14.48 -16.21
CA GLY A 21 -3.89 14.84 -14.85
C GLY A 21 -4.90 14.40 -13.80
N GLY A 22 -6.20 14.64 -14.04
CA GLY A 22 -7.28 14.19 -13.16
C GLY A 22 -7.33 12.67 -13.00
N LEU A 23 -7.13 11.91 -14.09
CA LEU A 23 -7.08 10.46 -14.06
C LEU A 23 -5.87 9.94 -13.27
N ILE A 24 -4.70 10.56 -13.42
CA ILE A 24 -3.50 10.20 -12.65
C ILE A 24 -3.76 10.36 -11.15
N ILE A 25 -4.39 11.47 -10.74
CA ILE A 25 -4.75 11.71 -9.34
C ILE A 25 -5.76 10.66 -8.86
N ALA A 26 -6.81 10.39 -9.66
CA ALA A 26 -7.83 9.40 -9.31
C ALA A 26 -7.24 7.99 -9.13
N VAL A 27 -6.38 7.56 -10.04
CA VAL A 27 -5.67 6.27 -9.95
C VAL A 27 -4.76 6.24 -8.72
N SER A 28 -4.04 7.33 -8.43
CA SER A 28 -3.18 7.42 -7.25
C SER A 28 -3.98 7.28 -5.95
N ILE A 29 -5.11 7.98 -5.83
CA ILE A 29 -6.01 7.88 -4.66
C ILE A 29 -6.55 6.45 -4.52
N TYR A 30 -6.98 5.85 -5.63
CA TYR A 30 -7.45 4.46 -5.63
C TYR A 30 -6.35 3.49 -5.18
N GLY A 31 -5.13 3.65 -5.71
CA GLY A 31 -3.97 2.84 -5.36
C GLY A 31 -3.59 2.95 -3.88
N ILE A 32 -3.56 4.16 -3.33
CA ILE A 32 -3.28 4.38 -1.90
C ILE A 32 -4.37 3.72 -1.04
N ARG A 33 -5.65 3.90 -1.39
CA ARG A 33 -6.77 3.31 -0.65
C ARG A 33 -6.79 1.79 -0.73
N TRP A 34 -6.39 1.21 -1.86
CA TRP A 34 -6.23 -0.23 -2.01
C TRP A 34 -5.05 -0.75 -1.20
N GLY A 35 -3.88 -0.12 -1.28
CA GLY A 35 -2.69 -0.49 -0.51
C GLY A 35 -2.91 -0.39 1.00
N SER A 36 -3.65 0.62 1.46
CA SER A 36 -4.03 0.76 2.87
C SER A 36 -4.94 -0.37 3.36
N LYS A 37 -5.82 -0.90 2.51
CA LYS A 37 -6.69 -2.04 2.87
C LYS A 37 -6.00 -3.39 2.82
N ASN A 38 -4.93 -3.49 2.02
CA ASN A 38 -4.20 -4.73 1.80
C ASN A 38 -2.88 -4.78 2.59
N GLU A 39 -2.78 -4.00 3.67
CA GLU A 39 -1.64 -4.00 4.59
C GLU A 39 -0.30 -3.66 3.88
N GLN A 40 -0.33 -2.97 2.74
CA GLN A 40 0.87 -2.67 1.95
C GLN A 40 1.65 -1.46 2.49
N PHE A 41 0.98 -0.56 3.20
CA PHE A 41 1.60 0.53 3.95
C PHE A 41 1.67 0.12 5.42
N ASP A 42 2.61 -0.76 5.73
CA ASP A 42 2.93 -1.08 7.11
C ASP A 42 3.75 0.09 7.67
N GLU A 43 3.09 1.00 8.39
CA GLU A 43 3.73 2.13 9.09
C GLU A 43 4.87 1.66 10.02
N ASP A 44 4.89 0.37 10.33
CA ASP A 44 5.80 -0.22 11.28
C ASP A 44 7.04 -0.90 10.64
N ILE A 45 7.30 -0.66 9.35
CA ILE A 45 8.54 -1.11 8.68
C ILE A 45 9.81 -0.65 9.42
N LYS A 46 9.73 0.52 10.09
CA LYS A 46 10.82 1.04 10.92
C LYS A 46 11.14 0.07 12.07
N TYR A 47 10.13 -0.61 12.61
CA TYR A 47 10.25 -1.48 13.76
C TYR A 47 10.65 -2.93 13.42
N LEU A 48 10.48 -3.34 12.16
CA LEU A 48 10.91 -4.64 11.63
C LEU A 48 12.44 -4.86 11.65
N VAL A 49 13.22 -3.76 11.64
CA VAL A 49 14.69 -3.82 11.62
C VAL A 49 15.29 -3.84 13.03
N PHE A 50 14.49 -3.50 14.06
CA PHE A 50 15.00 -3.41 15.43
C PHE A 50 15.11 -4.78 16.08
N LYS A 51 16.28 -5.03 16.65
CA LYS A 51 16.55 -6.23 17.44
C LYS A 51 16.48 -5.88 18.91
N GLU A 52 16.32 -6.91 19.76
CA GLU A 52 16.36 -6.74 21.22
C GLU A 52 17.66 -6.07 21.70
N SER A 53 18.76 -6.28 20.98
CA SER A 53 20.06 -5.62 21.20
C SER A 53 20.07 -4.11 20.91
N ASP A 54 19.06 -3.57 20.22
CA ASP A 54 18.95 -2.14 19.94
C ASP A 54 18.15 -1.39 21.00
N LYS A 55 17.71 -2.06 22.08
CA LYS A 55 16.92 -1.47 23.17
C LYS A 55 17.52 -0.19 23.75
N ASP A 56 18.84 -0.14 23.91
CA ASP A 56 19.54 1.02 24.48
C ASP A 56 19.71 2.18 23.50
N LYS A 57 19.35 1.98 22.22
CA LYS A 57 19.40 3.02 21.16
C LYS A 57 18.06 3.71 20.95
N MET A 58 17.07 3.41 21.78
CA MET A 58 15.69 3.87 21.64
C MET A 58 15.18 4.44 22.97
N SER A 59 14.18 5.31 22.90
CA SER A 59 13.45 5.66 24.12
C SER A 59 12.65 4.44 24.61
N PRO A 60 12.36 4.33 25.92
CA PRO A 60 11.52 3.26 26.45
C PRO A 60 10.15 3.16 25.77
N GLU A 61 9.59 4.30 25.36
CA GLU A 61 8.31 4.38 24.64
C GLU A 61 8.40 3.81 23.22
N GLU A 62 9.47 4.13 22.48
CA GLU A 62 9.68 3.59 21.14
C GLU A 62 9.94 2.07 21.17
N TYR A 63 10.63 1.58 22.20
CA TYR A 63 10.84 0.16 22.41
C TYR A 63 9.54 -0.57 22.77
N ALA A 64 8.70 0.02 23.63
CA ALA A 64 7.39 -0.55 23.93
C ALA A 64 6.52 -0.68 22.66
N LYS A 65 6.50 0.37 21.82
CA LYS A 65 5.78 0.36 20.55
C LYS A 65 6.34 -0.69 19.58
N SER A 66 7.66 -0.84 19.47
CA SER A 66 8.27 -1.85 18.60
C SER A 66 7.86 -3.28 18.99
N ARG A 67 7.77 -3.57 20.29
CA ARG A 67 7.31 -4.88 20.79
C ARG A 67 5.83 -5.13 20.49
N GLU A 68 4.98 -4.11 20.63
CA GLU A 68 3.56 -4.19 20.29
C GLU A 68 3.35 -4.50 18.81
N VAL A 69 4.08 -3.81 17.94
CA VAL A 69 4.07 -4.03 16.49
C VAL A 69 4.47 -5.44 16.15
N LEU A 70 5.61 -5.91 16.65
CA LEU A 70 6.13 -7.25 16.32
C LEU A 70 5.12 -8.34 16.72
N ALA A 71 4.47 -8.19 17.87
CA ALA A 71 3.42 -9.10 18.31
C ALA A 71 2.21 -9.10 17.37
N LYS A 72 1.75 -7.92 16.90
CA LYS A 72 0.66 -7.81 15.93
C LYS A 72 1.00 -8.47 14.60
N GLN A 73 2.21 -8.25 14.09
CA GLN A 73 2.66 -8.85 12.83
C GLN A 73 2.79 -10.36 12.92
N GLU A 74 3.32 -10.89 14.03
CA GLU A 74 3.43 -12.33 14.25
C GLU A 74 2.05 -12.99 14.32
N ALA A 75 1.10 -12.37 15.01
CA ALA A 75 -0.30 -12.82 15.03
C ALA A 75 -0.92 -12.85 13.63
N ARG A 76 -0.76 -11.76 12.86
CA ARG A 76 -1.33 -11.68 11.51
C ARG A 76 -0.68 -12.68 10.55
N ARG A 77 0.62 -12.97 10.71
CA ARG A 77 1.32 -14.02 9.98
C ARG A 77 0.75 -15.41 10.28
N ILE A 78 0.45 -15.71 11.55
CA ILE A 78 -0.17 -17.00 11.93
C ILE A 78 -1.53 -17.14 11.25
N GLU A 79 -2.35 -16.10 11.30
CA GLU A 79 -3.68 -16.09 10.68
C GLU A 79 -3.61 -16.29 9.16
N VAL A 80 -2.70 -15.59 8.46
CA VAL A 80 -2.49 -15.77 7.00
C VAL A 80 -2.01 -17.18 6.67
N LEU A 81 -1.09 -17.75 7.46
CA LEU A 81 -0.63 -19.12 7.25
C LEU A 81 -1.75 -20.15 7.46
N ALA A 82 -2.63 -19.93 8.43
CA ALA A 82 -3.80 -20.78 8.66
C ALA A 82 -4.79 -20.69 7.48
N GLU A 83 -5.09 -19.49 6.99
CA GLU A 83 -5.93 -19.27 5.80
C GLU A 83 -5.34 -19.95 4.55
N GLN A 84 -4.03 -19.83 4.32
CA GLN A 84 -3.35 -20.48 3.22
C GLN A 84 -3.38 -22.02 3.34
N ALA A 85 -3.20 -22.56 4.55
CA ALA A 85 -3.29 -23.99 4.79
C ALA A 85 -4.70 -24.52 4.50
N ALA A 86 -5.73 -23.81 4.98
CA ALA A 86 -7.13 -24.14 4.70
C ALA A 86 -7.46 -24.09 3.20
N ALA A 87 -7.00 -23.04 2.49
CA ALA A 87 -7.21 -22.90 1.04
C ALA A 87 -6.48 -23.97 0.21
N ARG A 88 -5.36 -24.52 0.69
CA ARG A 88 -4.67 -25.65 0.04
C ARG A 88 -5.41 -26.96 0.27
N ALA A 89 -5.94 -27.19 1.47
CA ALA A 89 -6.71 -28.40 1.77
C ALA A 89 -7.96 -28.50 0.89
N THR A 90 -8.69 -27.40 0.70
CA THR A 90 -9.90 -27.37 -0.15
C THR A 90 -9.62 -27.53 -1.64
N LYS A 91 -8.44 -27.14 -2.13
CA LYS A 91 -8.04 -27.35 -3.54
C LYS A 91 -7.60 -28.78 -3.87
N THR A 92 -7.33 -29.60 -2.86
CA THR A 92 -6.81 -30.97 -3.02
C THR A 92 -7.93 -32.02 -2.89
N THR A 93 -9.17 -31.58 -2.63
CA THR A 93 -10.38 -32.41 -2.56
C THR A 93 -11.26 -32.14 -3.78
#